data_AF-C5J5J5-F1
#
_entry.id   AF-C5J5J5-F1
#
_cell.length_a   1.000
_cell.length_b   1.000
_cell.length_c   1.000
_cell.angle_alpha   90.00
_cell.angle_beta   90.00
_cell.angle_gamma   90.00
#
_symmetry.space_group_name_H-M   'P 1'
#
loop_
_entity.id
_entity.type
_entity.pdbx_description
1 polymer ?
#
loop_
_entity_poly.entity_id
_entity_poly.type
_entity_poly.pdbx_seq_one_letter_code
_entity_poly.pdbx_strand_id
1 'polypeptide(L)'
;MAKLNKVRKDGLLQNHAFFREAVFGLFGSGLWYLERYYQAIIRFTITVVGILTIFISQVMYHTSPIQLIIEEDVRTITIIGIVLLAIALLWNAYSLIMIFLGLQKDGKLVKINDWAINEELFVEDNVLKHIDHKTYTIEEIEAGIIDEHYDLRNNHSAHCPKHKTP
;
A
#
# COMPACT_ATOMS: atom_id res chain seq x y z
N MET A 1 -9.58 17.84 0.32
CA MET A 1 -8.41 16.93 0.19
C MET A 1 -8.18 16.54 -1.27
N ALA A 2 -8.00 17.50 -2.18
CA ALA A 2 -7.87 17.21 -3.62
C ALA A 2 -6.52 16.58 -4.02
N LYS A 3 -5.53 16.54 -3.12
CA LYS A 3 -4.15 16.10 -3.41
C LYS A 3 -3.87 14.60 -3.21
N LEU A 4 -4.79 13.85 -2.59
CA LEU A 4 -4.62 12.43 -2.26
C LEU A 4 -5.59 11.52 -3.04
N ASN A 5 -5.86 11.85 -4.30
CA ASN A 5 -6.88 11.19 -5.14
C ASN A 5 -6.26 10.35 -6.27
N LYS A 6 -4.97 10.07 -6.21
CA LYS A 6 -4.26 9.28 -7.21
C LYS A 6 -4.52 7.78 -7.03
N VAL A 7 -4.72 7.09 -8.15
CA VAL A 7 -5.04 5.66 -8.22
C VAL A 7 -4.17 4.93 -9.23
N ARG A 8 -3.54 3.85 -8.76
CA ARG A 8 -2.74 2.95 -9.59
C ARG A 8 -3.66 2.03 -10.40
N LYS A 9 -3.19 1.53 -11.55
CA LYS A 9 -3.92 0.58 -12.41
C LYS A 9 -4.45 -0.66 -11.67
N ASP A 10 -3.79 -1.07 -10.60
CA ASP A 10 -4.14 -2.24 -9.79
C ASP A 10 -5.17 -1.91 -8.66
N GLY A 11 -5.68 -0.67 -8.59
CA GLY A 11 -6.65 -0.22 -7.58
C GLY A 11 -6.03 0.34 -6.28
N LEU A 12 -4.70 0.50 -6.20
CA LEU A 12 -4.07 1.13 -5.03
C LEU A 12 -4.35 2.63 -4.97
N LEU A 13 -4.75 3.10 -3.79
CA LEU A 13 -5.15 4.48 -3.54
C LEU A 13 -4.09 5.23 -2.73
N GLN A 14 -3.75 6.44 -3.17
CA GLN A 14 -2.80 7.30 -2.44
C GLN A 14 -3.29 7.66 -1.04
N ASN A 15 -4.60 7.90 -0.85
CA ASN A 15 -5.17 8.18 0.47
C ASN A 15 -4.98 7.02 1.46
N HIS A 16 -5.13 5.77 1.00
CA HIS A 16 -4.93 4.58 1.82
C HIS A 16 -3.46 4.40 2.17
N ALA A 17 -2.56 4.62 1.20
CA ALA A 17 -1.12 4.62 1.46
C ALA A 17 -0.75 5.66 2.53
N PHE A 18 -1.27 6.89 2.40
CA PHE A 18 -1.03 7.97 3.35
C PHE A 18 -1.57 7.65 4.74
N PHE A 19 -2.81 7.17 4.84
CA PHE A 19 -3.43 6.86 6.13
C PHE A 19 -2.76 5.69 6.85
N ARG A 20 -2.42 4.63 6.12
CA ARG A 20 -1.67 3.49 6.67
C ARG A 20 -0.29 3.92 7.16
N GLU A 21 0.37 4.81 6.43
CA GLU A 21 1.65 5.38 6.85
C GLU A 21 1.52 6.31 8.06
N ALA A 22 0.41 7.04 8.20
CA ALA A 22 0.16 7.94 9.32
C ALA A 22 -0.11 7.18 10.63
N VAL A 23 -0.89 6.11 10.58
CA VAL A 23 -1.32 5.36 11.78
C VAL A 23 -0.31 4.28 12.15
N PHE A 24 0.18 3.53 11.17
CA PHE A 24 1.04 2.34 11.37
C PHE A 24 2.36 2.41 10.60
N GLY A 25 2.78 3.60 10.17
CA GLY A 25 3.98 3.72 9.34
C GLY A 25 5.31 3.54 10.08
N LEU A 26 5.33 3.64 11.42
CA LEU A 26 6.46 3.17 12.22
C LEU A 26 6.73 1.68 11.97
N PHE A 27 5.68 0.87 11.85
CA PHE A 27 5.79 -0.55 11.50
C PHE A 27 5.89 -0.78 9.99
N GLY A 28 5.99 0.26 9.16
CA GLY A 28 6.14 0.12 7.71
C GLY A 28 4.85 -0.22 6.96
N SER A 29 3.67 -0.03 7.56
CA SER A 29 2.38 -0.39 6.94
C SER A 29 2.11 0.29 5.60
N GLY A 30 2.43 1.59 5.47
CA GLY A 30 2.27 2.30 4.20
C GLY A 30 3.25 1.83 3.13
N LEU A 31 4.48 1.46 3.52
CA LEU A 31 5.47 0.87 2.62
C LEU A 31 5.08 -0.53 2.14
N TRP A 32 4.49 -1.36 3.01
CA TRP A 32 3.92 -2.64 2.62
C TRP A 32 2.77 -2.48 1.64
N TYR A 33 1.88 -1.52 1.91
CA TYR A 33 0.80 -1.20 0.98
C TYR A 33 1.34 -0.77 -0.39
N LEU A 34 2.44 -0.02 -0.44
CA LEU A 34 3.12 0.38 -1.68
C LEU A 34 4.01 -0.73 -2.29
N GLU A 35 3.91 -1.98 -1.83
CA GLU A 35 4.70 -3.13 -2.30
C GLU A 35 6.23 -2.99 -2.12
N ARG A 36 6.67 -2.09 -1.24
CA ARG A 36 8.09 -1.90 -0.92
C ARG A 36 8.52 -2.79 0.25
N TYR A 37 8.37 -4.10 0.07
CA TYR A 37 8.55 -5.10 1.11
C TYR A 37 9.88 -4.98 1.86
N TYR A 38 11.00 -4.82 1.15
CA TYR A 38 12.31 -4.70 1.79
C TYR A 38 12.42 -3.48 2.72
N GLN A 39 11.91 -2.32 2.29
CA GLN A 39 11.95 -1.12 3.13
C GLN A 39 11.01 -1.23 4.33
N ALA A 40 9.83 -1.83 4.12
CA ALA A 40 8.88 -2.09 5.19
C ALA A 40 9.49 -3.01 6.25
N ILE A 41 10.13 -4.11 5.85
CA ILE A 41 10.80 -5.06 6.75
C ILE A 41 11.93 -4.39 7.52
N ILE A 42 12.80 -3.62 6.84
CA ILE A 42 13.90 -2.91 7.52
C ILE A 42 13.35 -1.98 8.60
N ARG A 43 12.33 -1.17 8.27
CA ARG A 43 11.75 -0.25 9.26
C ARG A 43 11.04 -0.98 10.39
N PHE A 44 10.31 -2.04 10.07
CA PHE A 44 9.66 -2.88 11.08
C PHE A 44 10.71 -3.42 12.07
N THR A 45 11.81 -3.99 11.57
CA THR A 45 12.89 -4.52 12.40
C THR A 45 13.54 -3.44 13.26
N ILE A 46 13.89 -2.28 12.70
CA ILE A 46 14.48 -1.17 13.48
C ILE A 46 13.52 -0.73 14.59
N THR A 47 12.24 -0.61 14.29
CA THR A 47 11.22 -0.21 15.27
C THR A 47 11.06 -1.23 16.39
N VAL A 48 10.96 -2.51 16.04
CA VAL A 48 10.85 -3.60 17.03
C VAL A 48 12.11 -3.68 17.90
N VAL A 49 13.31 -3.62 17.29
CA VAL A 49 14.58 -3.62 18.02
C VAL A 49 14.67 -2.42 18.96
N GLY A 50 14.30 -1.22 18.51
CA GLY A 50 14.26 -0.02 19.34
C GLY A 50 13.32 -0.15 20.54
N ILE A 51 12.09 -0.64 20.31
CA ILE A 51 11.11 -0.89 21.39
C ILE A 51 11.63 -1.92 22.38
N LEU A 52 12.14 -3.06 21.89
CA LEU A 52 12.63 -4.15 22.74
C LEU A 52 13.85 -3.72 23.56
N THR A 53 14.73 -2.91 22.99
CA THR A 53 15.93 -2.39 23.68
C THR A 53 15.53 -1.55 24.90
N ILE A 54 14.52 -0.69 24.76
CA ILE A 54 13.97 0.09 25.87
C ILE A 54 13.21 -0.81 26.85
N PHE A 55 12.29 -1.62 26.34
CA PHE A 55 11.40 -2.42 27.18
C PHE A 55 12.16 -3.44 28.04
N ILE A 56 13.07 -4.21 27.45
CA ILE A 56 13.82 -5.25 28.16
C ILE A 56 14.73 -4.62 29.22
N SER A 57 15.45 -3.53 28.88
CA SER A 57 16.36 -2.88 29.82
C SER A 57 15.62 -2.28 31.03
N GLN A 58 14.45 -1.68 30.80
CA GLN A 58 13.61 -1.14 31.89
C GLN A 58 12.99 -2.23 32.76
N VAL A 59 12.52 -3.32 32.16
CA VAL A 59 12.02 -4.49 32.93
C VAL A 59 13.13 -5.09 33.79
N MET A 60 14.34 -5.23 33.25
CA MET A 60 15.51 -5.70 34.03
C MET A 60 15.82 -4.78 35.21
N TYR A 61 15.77 -3.46 35.01
CA TYR A 61 15.98 -2.51 36.11
C TYR A 61 14.93 -2.63 37.21
N HIS A 62 13.64 -2.65 36.85
CA HIS A 62 12.57 -2.70 37.84
C HIS A 62 12.47 -4.03 38.60
N THR A 63 12.93 -5.13 38.00
CA THR A 63 12.91 -6.47 38.63
C THR A 63 14.17 -6.77 39.45
N SER A 64 15.26 -6.03 39.26
CA SER A 64 16.54 -6.31 39.88
C SER A 64 16.63 -5.81 41.33
N PRO A 65 17.23 -6.57 42.26
CA PRO A 65 17.50 -6.11 43.62
C PRO A 65 18.72 -5.17 43.72
N ILE A 66 19.53 -5.05 42.67
CA ILE A 66 20.80 -4.30 42.65
C ILE A 66 20.74 -3.05 41.75
N GLN A 67 19.63 -2.31 41.81
CA GLN A 67 19.32 -1.19 40.90
C GLN A 67 20.43 -0.14 40.80
N LEU A 68 21.01 0.25 41.94
CA LEU A 68 22.07 1.27 42.00
C LEU A 68 23.33 0.92 41.20
N ILE A 69 23.60 -0.37 40.98
CA ILE A 69 24.78 -0.84 40.23
C ILE A 69 24.51 -0.80 38.72
N ILE A 70 23.27 -1.13 38.30
CA ILE A 70 22.91 -1.29 36.89
C ILE A 70 22.24 -0.06 36.27
N GLU A 71 21.96 0.97 37.07
CA GLU A 71 21.21 2.16 36.65
C GLU A 71 21.84 2.85 35.43
N GLU A 72 23.15 3.05 35.46
CA GLU A 72 23.86 3.75 34.39
C GLU A 72 23.89 2.95 33.08
N ASP A 73 24.08 1.63 33.16
CA ASP A 73 24.06 0.74 32.00
C ASP A 73 22.66 0.70 31.37
N VAL A 74 21.62 0.55 32.20
CA VAL A 74 20.23 0.55 31.73
C VAL A 74 19.87 1.91 31.10
N ARG A 75 20.30 3.02 31.70
CA ARG A 75 20.09 4.37 31.14
C ARG A 75 20.73 4.49 29.77
N THR A 76 21.97 4.01 29.62
CA THR A 76 22.71 4.05 28.34
C THR A 76 22.01 3.22 27.27
N ILE A 77 21.61 1.99 27.59
CA ILE A 77 20.88 1.11 26.66
C ILE A 77 19.52 1.73 26.26
N THR A 78 18.82 2.33 27.23
CA THR A 78 17.56 3.03 26.98
C THR A 78 17.74 4.20 26.03
N ILE A 79 18.78 5.02 26.20
CA ILE A 79 19.10 6.13 25.30
C ILE A 79 19.35 5.61 23.88
N ILE A 80 20.11 4.53 23.71
CA ILE A 80 20.36 3.91 22.41
C ILE A 80 19.04 3.48 21.75
N GLY A 81 18.15 2.83 22.50
CA GLY A 81 16.81 2.46 22.01
C GLY A 81 15.97 3.68 21.59
N ILE A 82 16.00 4.76 22.37
CA ILE A 82 15.30 6.01 22.04
C ILE A 82 15.85 6.62 20.75
N VAL A 83 17.17 6.65 20.57
CA VAL A 83 17.80 7.17 19.33
C VAL A 83 17.38 6.34 18.12
N LEU A 84 17.34 5.01 18.23
CA LEU A 84 16.86 4.14 17.16
C LEU A 84 15.39 4.45 16.78
N LEU A 85 14.52 4.64 17.77
CA LEU A 85 13.13 5.00 17.53
C LEU A 85 12.96 6.40 16.93
N ALA A 86 13.79 7.36 17.35
CA ALA A 86 13.79 8.70 16.78
C ALA A 86 14.16 8.66 15.29
N ILE A 87 15.15 7.86 14.90
CA ILE A 87 15.53 7.65 13.49
C ILE A 87 14.37 7.02 12.71
N ALA A 88 13.70 6.00 13.28
CA ALA A 88 12.54 5.38 12.65
C ALA A 88 11.37 6.36 12.46
N LEU A 89 11.13 7.22 13.45
CA LEU A 89 10.10 8.27 13.40
C LEU A 89 10.41 9.33 12.33
N LEU A 90 11.65 9.79 12.24
CA LEU A 90 12.09 10.72 11.21
C LEU A 90 11.90 10.11 9.80
N TRP A 91 12.22 8.82 9.64
CA TRP A 91 12.00 8.13 8.36
C TRP A 91 10.50 7.98 8.04
N ASN A 92 9.65 7.70 9.04
CA ASN A 92 8.20 7.67 8.85
C ASN A 92 7.66 9.05 8.42
N ALA A 93 8.07 10.12 9.10
CA ALA A 93 7.69 11.49 8.74
C ALA A 93 8.13 11.86 7.31
N TYR A 94 9.36 11.52 6.95
CA TYR A 94 9.86 11.70 5.57
C TYR A 94 8.99 10.94 4.56
N SER A 95 8.60 9.71 4.86
CA SER A 95 7.78 8.89 3.96
C SER A 95 6.36 9.45 3.81
N LEU A 96 5.77 9.95 4.90
CA LEU A 96 4.49 10.67 4.87
C LEU A 96 4.53 11.86 3.92
N ILE A 97 5.58 12.68 4.03
CA ILE A 97 5.77 13.85 3.16
C ILE A 97 5.92 13.40 1.70
N MET A 98 6.72 12.36 1.43
CA MET A 98 6.91 11.84 0.08
C MET A 98 5.63 11.27 -0.53
N ILE A 99 4.78 10.61 0.26
CA ILE A 99 3.47 10.12 -0.19
C ILE A 99 2.52 11.29 -0.44
N PHE A 100 2.52 12.29 0.44
CA PHE A 100 1.68 13.48 0.30
C PHE A 100 2.04 14.31 -0.94
N LEU A 101 3.34 14.44 -1.25
CA LEU A 101 3.82 15.10 -2.47
C LEU A 101 3.71 14.21 -3.71
N GLY A 102 3.34 12.93 -3.56
CA GLY A 102 3.27 11.93 -4.61
C GLY A 102 4.62 11.58 -5.25
N LEU A 103 5.72 11.89 -4.56
CA LEU A 103 7.09 11.59 -5.00
C LEU A 103 7.55 10.18 -4.58
N GLN A 104 6.84 9.57 -3.62
CA GLN A 104 7.12 8.22 -3.19
C GLN A 104 6.94 7.26 -4.37
N LYS A 105 7.94 6.39 -4.57
CA LYS A 105 7.90 5.31 -5.55
C LYS A 105 7.17 4.10 -4.96
N ASP A 106 6.50 3.35 -5.80
CA ASP A 106 5.93 2.04 -5.47
C ASP A 106 6.94 0.89 -5.64
N GLY A 107 6.49 -0.36 -5.44
CA GLY A 107 7.28 -1.57 -5.67
C GLY A 107 7.70 -1.79 -7.14
N LYS A 108 7.00 -1.16 -8.10
CA LYS A 108 7.35 -1.13 -9.54
C LYS A 108 8.22 0.09 -9.89
N LEU A 109 8.69 0.85 -8.89
CA LEU A 109 9.51 2.05 -9.01
C LEU A 109 8.82 3.24 -9.70
N VAL A 110 7.50 3.22 -9.84
CA VAL A 110 6.68 4.29 -10.41
C VAL A 110 6.29 5.28 -9.31
N LYS A 111 6.35 6.58 -9.58
CA LYS A 111 5.96 7.60 -8.59
C LYS A 111 4.45 7.67 -8.51
N ILE A 112 3.93 7.97 -7.32
CA ILE A 112 2.48 8.15 -7.10
C ILE A 112 1.89 9.27 -7.98
N ASN A 113 2.65 10.32 -8.29
CA ASN A 113 2.18 11.40 -9.18
C ASN A 113 1.86 10.91 -10.60
N ASP A 114 2.55 9.86 -11.06
CA ASP A 114 2.38 9.25 -12.38
C ASP A 114 1.15 8.32 -12.42
N TRP A 115 0.47 8.12 -11.29
CA TRP A 115 -0.78 7.38 -11.23
C TRP A 115 -1.94 8.21 -11.80
N ALA A 116 -3.00 7.52 -12.23
CA ALA A 116 -4.20 8.15 -12.76
C ALA A 116 -4.90 8.97 -11.68
N ILE A 117 -5.59 10.05 -12.08
CA ILE A 117 -6.50 10.78 -11.21
C ILE A 117 -7.84 10.04 -11.24
N ASN A 118 -8.44 9.83 -10.07
CA ASN A 118 -9.65 9.06 -9.83
C ASN A 118 -10.90 9.36 -10.70
N GLU A 119 -10.87 10.34 -11.60
CA GLU A 119 -12.04 10.76 -12.37
C GLU A 119 -12.53 9.70 -13.37
N GLU A 120 -11.71 8.71 -13.74
CA GLU A 120 -12.09 7.64 -14.67
C GLU A 120 -12.26 6.25 -14.03
N LEU A 121 -11.95 6.08 -12.73
CA LEU A 121 -11.99 4.78 -12.06
C LEU A 121 -13.16 4.62 -11.08
N PHE A 122 -13.89 5.71 -10.79
CA PHE A 122 -15.28 5.62 -10.34
C PHE A 122 -16.22 5.58 -11.55
N VAL A 123 -16.00 4.63 -12.47
CA VAL A 123 -17.14 4.17 -13.27
C VAL A 123 -18.07 3.54 -12.25
N GLU A 124 -19.18 4.22 -12.01
CA GLU A 124 -20.29 3.84 -11.14
C GLU A 124 -20.37 2.32 -10.95
N ASP A 125 -20.55 1.86 -9.71
CA ASP A 125 -20.94 0.47 -9.38
C ASP A 125 -22.24 0.02 -10.09
N ASN A 126 -22.88 0.90 -10.89
CA ASN A 126 -24.03 0.64 -11.74
C ASN A 126 -23.76 0.68 -13.26
N VAL A 127 -22.53 0.93 -13.71
CA VAL A 127 -22.15 0.77 -15.12
C VAL A 127 -21.14 -0.36 -15.20
N LEU A 128 -21.65 -1.57 -14.93
CA LEU A 128 -21.27 -2.70 -15.77
C LEU A 128 -21.42 -2.19 -17.21
N LYS A 129 -20.30 -1.94 -17.90
CA LYS A 129 -20.33 -1.88 -19.36
C LYS A 129 -20.88 -3.24 -19.78
N HIS A 130 -22.19 -3.30 -20.01
CA HIS A 130 -22.80 -4.44 -20.66
C HIS A 130 -22.05 -4.51 -21.99
N ILE A 131 -21.22 -5.53 -22.14
CA ILE A 131 -20.68 -5.85 -23.46
C ILE A 131 -21.94 -6.25 -24.22
N ASP A 132 -22.35 -5.44 -25.19
CA ASP A 132 -23.46 -5.80 -26.07
C ASP A 132 -23.06 -7.08 -26.79
N HIS A 133 -23.71 -8.18 -26.44
CA HIS A 133 -23.57 -9.44 -27.15
C HIS A 133 -24.29 -9.29 -28.49
N LYS A 134 -23.63 -8.67 -29.48
CA LYS A 134 -24.10 -8.69 -30.85
C LYS A 134 -23.84 -10.07 -31.44
N THR A 135 -24.91 -10.76 -31.79
CA THR A 135 -24.84 -11.96 -32.63
C THR A 135 -24.65 -11.50 -34.08
N TYR A 136 -23.53 -11.90 -34.68
CA TYR A 136 -23.24 -11.61 -36.09
C TYR A 136 -23.67 -12.79 -36.96
N THR A 137 -24.15 -12.51 -38.17
CA THR A 137 -24.42 -13.55 -39.17
C THR A 137 -23.10 -14.04 -39.77
N ILE A 138 -23.11 -15.25 -40.35
CA ILE A 138 -21.90 -15.87 -40.94
C ILE A 138 -21.29 -14.96 -42.03
N GLU A 139 -22.13 -14.26 -42.79
CA GLU A 139 -21.73 -13.34 -43.86
C GLU A 139 -20.95 -12.12 -43.30
N GLU A 140 -21.30 -11.63 -42.10
CA GLU A 140 -20.60 -10.51 -41.43
C GLU A 140 -19.23 -10.93 -40.88
N ILE A 141 -19.08 -12.21 -40.52
CA ILE A 141 -17.79 -12.80 -40.10
C ILE A 141 -16.84 -12.90 -41.28
N GLU A 142 -17.34 -13.36 -42.43
CA GLU A 142 -16.55 -13.53 -43.65
C GLU A 142 -16.16 -12.19 -44.30
N ALA A 143 -16.90 -11.11 -44.00
CA ALA A 143 -16.59 -9.74 -44.40
C ALA A 143 -15.46 -9.07 -43.58
N GLY A 144 -14.90 -9.75 -42.57
CA GLY A 144 -13.75 -9.26 -41.81
C GLY A 144 -14.05 -8.20 -40.73
N ILE A 145 -15.32 -7.98 -40.39
CA ILE A 145 -15.75 -6.97 -39.39
C ILE A 145 -15.33 -7.35 -37.95
N ILE A 146 -15.01 -8.61 -37.70
CA ILE A 146 -14.75 -9.16 -36.37
C ILE A 146 -13.32 -8.89 -35.84
N ASP A 147 -12.37 -8.54 -36.71
CA ASP A 147 -10.95 -8.42 -36.32
C ASP A 147 -10.62 -7.15 -35.52
N GLU A 148 -11.48 -6.12 -35.50
CA GLU A 148 -11.22 -4.88 -34.77
C GLU A 148 -11.51 -4.96 -33.25
N HIS A 149 -12.17 -6.03 -32.76
CA HIS A 149 -12.66 -6.11 -31.37
C HIS A 149 -12.26 -7.39 -30.63
N TYR A 150 -11.22 -8.08 -31.10
CA TYR A 150 -10.73 -9.35 -30.54
C TYR A 150 -10.43 -9.29 -29.03
N ASP A 151 -9.93 -8.15 -28.54
CA ASP A 151 -9.49 -7.98 -27.15
C ASP A 151 -10.63 -7.96 -26.11
N LEU A 152 -11.90 -7.88 -26.54
CA LEU A 152 -13.06 -7.87 -25.63
C LEU A 152 -13.54 -9.27 -25.21
N ARG A 153 -13.01 -10.34 -25.81
CA ARG A 153 -13.55 -11.71 -25.62
C ARG A 153 -13.17 -12.38 -24.29
N ASN A 154 -12.14 -11.91 -23.58
CA ASN A 154 -11.57 -12.64 -22.45
C ASN A 154 -12.00 -12.15 -21.06
N ASN A 155 -12.91 -11.18 -20.96
CA ASN A 155 -13.41 -10.69 -19.67
C ASN A 155 -14.82 -11.21 -19.37
N HIS A 156 -14.96 -12.52 -19.18
CA HIS A 156 -16.17 -13.11 -18.60
C HIS A 156 -15.99 -13.41 -17.12
N SER A 157 -16.86 -12.84 -16.27
CA SER A 157 -17.00 -13.27 -14.88
C SER A 157 -17.79 -14.59 -14.80
N ALA A 158 -17.44 -15.44 -13.84
CA ALA A 158 -18.08 -16.75 -13.62
C ALA A 158 -19.56 -16.67 -13.17
N HIS A 159 -20.14 -15.47 -13.06
CA HIS A 159 -21.52 -15.23 -12.60
C HIS A 159 -22.45 -14.68 -13.69
N CYS A 160 -22.08 -14.79 -14.97
CA CYS A 160 -22.96 -14.40 -16.07
C CYS A 160 -24.25 -15.27 -16.06
N PRO A 161 -25.46 -14.67 -15.93
CA PRO A 161 -26.70 -15.44 -15.95
C PRO A 161 -26.92 -16.04 -17.34
N LYS A 162 -27.17 -17.36 -17.40
CA LYS A 162 -27.52 -18.04 -18.65
C LYS A 162 -28.85 -17.49 -19.15
N HIS A 163 -28.82 -16.69 -20.21
CA HIS A 163 -30.04 -16.27 -20.90
C HIS A 163 -30.77 -17.53 -21.42
N LYS A 164 -32.02 -17.71 -20.99
CA LYS A 164 -32.96 -18.64 -21.63
C LYS A 164 -33.33 -18.06 -22.99
N THR A 165 -32.99 -18.79 -24.05
CA THR A 165 -33.43 -18.51 -25.42
C THR A 165 -34.94 -18.79 -25.56
N PRO A 166 -35.70 -17.96 -26.30
CA PRO A 166 -36.97 -18.37 -26.88
C PRO A 166 -36.77 -19.42 -27.99
#